data_AF-A0A840CNR9-F1
#
_entry.id   AF-A0A840CNR9-F1
#
_cell.length_a   1.000
_cell.length_b   1.000
_cell.length_c   1.000
_cell.angle_alpha   90.00
_cell.angle_beta   90.00
_cell.angle_gamma   90.00
#
_symmetry.space_group_name_H-M   'P 1'
#
loop_
_entity.id
_entity.type
_entity.pdbx_description
1 polymer ?
#
loop_
_entity_poly.entity_id
_entity_poly.type
_entity_poly.pdbx_seq_one_letter_code
_entity_poly.pdbx_strand_id
1 'polypeptide(L)'
;MELLFFIFPIVAISVISLWLGNTLSIRLPEINRVFNRKPFNCRPCFTFHLTWLLSLIYTLISNDELFIFISILISFALFFLTKYIDNKKITK
;
A
#
# COMPACT_ATOMS: atom_id res chain seq x y z
N MET A 1 7.43 -9.15 -23.36
CA MET A 1 8.44 -8.24 -22.78
C MET A 1 7.78 -7.02 -22.16
N GLU A 2 6.88 -6.34 -22.87
CA GLU A 2 6.10 -5.19 -22.35
C GLU A 2 5.25 -5.53 -21.11
N LEU A 3 4.55 -6.68 -21.11
CA LEU A 3 3.75 -7.10 -19.95
C LEU A 3 4.60 -7.31 -18.68
N LEU A 4 5.85 -7.75 -18.83
CA LEU A 4 6.75 -7.99 -17.70
C LEU A 4 7.18 -6.66 -17.05
N PHE A 5 7.44 -5.64 -17.88
CA PHE A 5 7.73 -4.28 -17.43
C PHE A 5 6.56 -3.64 -16.69
N PHE A 6 5.32 -4.06 -16.99
CA PHE A 6 4.12 -3.58 -16.31
C PHE A 6 3.83 -4.33 -15.00
N ILE A 7 3.96 -5.65 -14.99
CA ILE A 7 3.64 -6.49 -13.81
C ILE A 7 4.68 -6.32 -12.70
N PHE A 8 5.97 -6.28 -13.05
CA PHE A 8 7.05 -6.19 -12.08
C PHE A 8 6.90 -5.02 -11.09
N PRO A 9 6.71 -3.76 -11.54
CA PRO A 9 6.54 -2.62 -10.63
C PRO A 9 5.27 -2.73 -9.77
N ILE A 10 4.15 -3.27 -10.29
CA ILE A 10 2.94 -3.48 -9.50
C ILE A 10 3.22 -4.43 -8.33
N VAL A 11 3.88 -5.56 -8.60
CA VAL A 11 4.23 -6.54 -7.58
C VAL A 11 5.21 -5.94 -6.58
N ALA A 12 6.26 -5.25 -7.05
CA ALA A 12 7.25 -4.62 -6.19
C ALA A 12 6.61 -3.57 -5.26
N ILE A 13 5.79 -2.66 -5.79
CA ILE A 13 5.08 -1.64 -5.01
C ILE A 13 4.14 -2.30 -3.99
N SER A 14 3.42 -3.35 -4.39
CA SER A 14 2.52 -4.09 -3.50
C SER A 14 3.26 -4.71 -2.33
N VAL A 15 4.38 -5.39 -2.59
CA VAL A 15 5.21 -6.04 -1.56
C VAL A 15 5.80 -4.99 -0.61
N ILE A 16 6.38 -3.92 -1.15
CA ILE A 16 6.94 -2.81 -0.37
C ILE A 16 5.84 -2.19 0.51
N SER A 17 4.66 -1.95 -0.04
CA SER A 17 3.54 -1.33 0.68
C SER A 17 2.98 -2.21 1.79
N LEU A 18 2.96 -3.53 1.59
CA LEU A 18 2.59 -4.50 2.63
C LEU A 18 3.65 -4.59 3.74
N TRP A 19 4.93 -4.59 3.39
CA TRP A 19 6.04 -4.67 4.34
C TRP A 19 6.14 -3.41 5.21
N LEU A 20 6.15 -2.24 4.57
CA LEU A 20 6.08 -0.94 5.24
C LEU A 20 4.78 -0.79 6.02
N GLY A 21 3.66 -1.21 5.44
CA GLY A 21 2.35 -1.37 6.08
C GLY A 21 2.43 -2.05 7.45
N ASN A 22 3.04 -3.22 7.50
CA ASN A 22 3.16 -4.04 8.70
C ASN A 22 4.12 -3.45 9.74
N THR A 23 5.20 -2.80 9.30
CA THR A 23 6.27 -2.33 10.20
C THR A 23 6.02 -0.90 10.68
N LEU A 24 5.83 0.03 9.76
CA LEU A 24 5.75 1.47 10.07
C LEU A 24 4.43 1.87 10.70
N SER A 25 3.33 1.15 10.46
CA SER A 25 2.05 1.50 11.10
C SER A 25 2.08 1.37 12.62
N ILE A 26 3.00 0.55 13.15
CA ILE A 26 3.22 0.38 14.58
C ILE A 26 4.29 1.37 15.09
N ARG A 27 5.37 1.56 14.32
CA ARG A 27 6.54 2.37 14.72
C ARG A 27 6.33 3.88 14.59
N LEU A 28 5.63 4.35 13.56
CA LEU A 28 5.44 5.79 13.32
C LEU A 28 4.73 6.48 14.50
N PRO A 29 3.66 5.92 15.11
CA PRO A 29 3.04 6.47 16.30
C PRO A 29 3.98 6.59 17.52
N GLU A 30 5.01 5.73 17.62
CA GLU A 30 6.01 5.78 18.70
C GLU A 30 6.95 6.99 18.54
N ILE A 31 7.22 7.41 17.31
CA ILE A 31 8.14 8.52 17.01
C ILE A 31 7.48 9.87 17.31
N ASN A 32 6.21 10.05 16.89
CA ASN A 32 5.49 11.30 17.10
C ASN A 32 3.97 11.08 17.13
N ARG A 33 3.28 11.77 18.04
CA ARG A 33 1.82 11.76 18.18
C ARG A 33 1.08 12.13 16.89
N VAL A 34 1.67 12.94 16.01
CA VAL A 34 1.07 13.29 14.70
C VAL A 34 0.79 12.04 13.85
N PHE A 35 1.65 11.02 13.95
CA PHE A 35 1.48 9.76 13.22
C PHE A 35 0.49 8.79 13.89
N ASN A 36 -0.04 9.12 15.07
CA ASN A 36 -1.11 8.34 15.69
C ASN A 36 -2.50 8.68 15.09
N ARG A 37 -2.59 8.69 13.75
CA ARG A 37 -3.80 9.00 12.97
C ARG A 37 -3.97 7.97 11.86
N LYS A 38 -5.21 7.79 11.40
CA LYS A 38 -5.62 6.68 10.54
C LYS A 38 -5.06 6.60 9.12
N PRO A 39 -4.30 7.53 8.51
CA PRO A 39 -3.51 7.10 7.37
C PRO A 39 -2.25 6.35 7.82
N PHE A 40 -1.70 6.62 9.00
CA PHE A 40 -0.38 6.12 9.42
C PHE A 40 -0.44 4.96 10.42
N ASN A 41 -1.31 5.02 11.44
CA ASN A 41 -1.37 4.01 12.51
C ASN A 41 -2.26 2.79 12.20
N CYS A 42 -2.97 2.84 11.07
CA CYS A 42 -3.87 1.78 10.63
C CYS A 42 -3.16 1.00 9.52
N ARG A 43 -2.74 -0.25 9.78
CA ARG A 43 -2.06 -1.09 8.78
C ARG A 43 -2.76 -1.14 7.42
N PRO A 44 -4.06 -1.52 7.30
CA PRO A 44 -4.71 -1.59 5.99
C PRO A 44 -4.79 -0.22 5.31
N CYS A 45 -5.04 0.85 6.09
CA CYS A 45 -5.10 2.22 5.59
C CYS A 45 -3.73 2.71 5.08
N PHE A 46 -2.67 2.44 5.84
CA PHE A 46 -1.30 2.84 5.49
C PHE A 46 -0.82 2.09 4.25
N THR A 47 -1.05 0.78 4.17
CA THR A 47 -0.78 0.00 2.95
C THR A 47 -1.53 0.57 1.74
N PHE A 48 -2.82 0.91 1.88
CA PHE A 48 -3.59 1.55 0.81
C PHE A 48 -2.93 2.85 0.34
N HIS A 49 -2.69 3.79 1.27
CA HIS A 49 -2.13 5.09 0.92
C HIS A 49 -0.74 5.00 0.30
N LEU A 50 0.08 4.09 0.81
CA LEU A 50 1.42 3.88 0.32
C LEU A 50 1.41 3.25 -1.09
N THR A 51 0.51 2.31 -1.36
CA THR A 51 0.40 1.64 -2.67
C THR A 51 0.07 2.64 -3.77
N TRP A 52 -0.99 3.45 -3.62
CA TRP A 52 -1.37 4.40 -4.67
C TRP A 52 -0.39 5.58 -4.77
N LEU A 53 0.22 6.00 -3.67
CA LEU A 53 1.23 7.07 -3.69
C LEU A 53 2.51 6.64 -4.42
N LEU A 54 3.03 5.44 -4.13
CA LEU A 54 4.19 4.89 -4.85
C LEU A 54 3.88 4.65 -6.33
N SER A 55 2.64 4.23 -6.63
CA SER A 55 2.19 4.05 -8.01
C SER A 55 2.07 5.37 -8.75
N LEU A 56 1.62 6.43 -8.09
CA LEU A 56 1.61 7.78 -8.65
C LEU A 56 3.03 8.26 -8.97
N ILE A 57 3.98 8.06 -8.05
CA ILE A 57 5.39 8.39 -8.28
C ILE A 57 5.92 7.61 -9.50
N TYR A 58 5.62 6.32 -9.60
CA TYR A 58 6.03 5.52 -10.75
C TYR A 58 5.41 6.03 -12.05
N THR A 59 4.10 6.28 -12.10
CA THR A 59 3.40 6.83 -13.26
C THR A 59 4.01 8.16 -13.72
N LEU A 60 4.39 9.04 -12.80
CA LEU A 60 5.06 10.31 -13.14
C LEU A 60 6.44 10.10 -13.79
N ILE A 61 7.13 9.00 -13.50
CA ILE A 61 8.44 8.67 -14.08
C ILE A 61 8.27 7.95 -15.43
N SER A 62 7.33 7.01 -15.53
CA SER A 62 7.11 6.20 -16.73
C SER A 62 6.22 6.89 -17.78
N ASN A 63 5.50 7.94 -17.41
CA ASN A 63 4.43 8.56 -18.21
C ASN A 63 3.33 7.56 -18.63
N ASP A 64 3.09 6.52 -17.82
CA ASP A 64 2.03 5.53 -18.05
C ASP A 64 0.80 5.83 -17.18
N GLU A 65 -0.20 6.48 -17.77
CA GLU A 65 -1.45 6.84 -17.11
C GLU A 65 -2.35 5.63 -16.81
N LEU A 66 -2.27 4.54 -17.58
CA LEU A 66 -3.08 3.35 -17.31
C LEU A 66 -2.62 2.66 -16.01
N PHE A 67 -1.33 2.78 -15.70
CA PHE A 67 -0.73 2.24 -14.50
C PHE A 67 -1.39 2.75 -13.20
N ILE A 68 -1.76 4.03 -13.13
CA ILE A 68 -2.35 4.60 -11.91
C ILE A 68 -3.76 4.05 -11.66
N PHE A 69 -4.57 3.89 -12.71
CA PHE A 69 -5.93 3.34 -12.58
C PHE A 69 -5.92 1.88 -12.10
N ILE A 70 -5.04 1.06 -12.69
CA ILE A 70 -4.88 -0.34 -12.26
C ILE A 70 -4.35 -0.41 -10.83
N SER A 71 -3.36 0.42 -10.50
CA SER A 71 -2.78 0.46 -9.17
C SER A 71 -3.74 0.95 -8.09
N ILE A 72 -4.71 1.81 -8.40
CA ILE A 72 -5.80 2.19 -7.49
C ILE A 72 -6.67 0.97 -7.18
N LEU A 73 -7.06 0.17 -8.18
CA LEU A 73 -7.83 -1.05 -7.97
C LEU A 73 -7.05 -2.07 -7.10
N ILE A 74 -5.76 -2.24 -7.38
CA ILE A 74 -4.84 -3.06 -6.56
C ILE A 74 -4.81 -2.54 -5.12
N SER A 75 -4.73 -1.21 -4.92
CA SER A 75 -4.68 -0.60 -3.58
C SER A 75 -5.93 -0.93 -2.77
N PHE A 76 -7.12 -0.86 -3.38
CA PHE A 76 -8.36 -1.31 -2.73
C PHE A 76 -8.36 -2.81 -2.42
N ALA A 77 -7.90 -3.64 -3.35
CA ALA A 77 -7.79 -5.08 -3.11
C ALA A 77 -6.88 -5.39 -1.91
N LEU A 78 -5.71 -4.74 -1.84
CA LEU A 78 -4.78 -4.87 -0.71
C LEU A 78 -5.37 -4.36 0.60
N PHE A 79 -6.12 -3.25 0.57
CA PHE A 79 -6.84 -2.73 1.74
C PHE A 79 -7.80 -3.76 2.31
N PHE A 80 -8.68 -4.33 1.48
CA PHE A 80 -9.65 -5.32 1.92
C PHE A 80 -8.97 -6.61 2.38
N LEU A 81 -7.92 -7.04 1.69
CA LEU A 81 -7.14 -8.22 2.07
C LEU A 81 -6.49 -8.05 3.45
N THR A 82 -5.77 -6.95 3.68
CA THR A 82 -5.14 -6.67 4.98
C THR A 82 -6.18 -6.50 6.08
N LYS A 83 -7.29 -5.80 5.81
CA LYS A 83 -8.41 -5.68 6.75
C LYS A 83 -8.99 -7.04 7.13
N TYR A 84 -9.18 -7.94 6.16
CA TYR A 84 -9.70 -9.29 6.40
C TYR A 84 -8.75 -10.11 7.28
N ILE A 85 -7.45 -10.07 6.98
CA ILE A 85 -6.41 -10.78 7.75
C ILE A 85 -6.36 -10.27 9.19
N ASP A 86 -6.37 -8.94 9.39
CA ASP A 86 -6.28 -8.37 10.74
C ASP A 86 -7.55 -8.60 11.55
N ASN A 87 -8.74 -8.55 10.92
CA ASN A 87 -9.99 -8.91 11.61
C ASN A 87 -10.00 -10.37 12.09
N LYS A 88 -9.44 -11.30 11.30
CA LYS A 88 -9.30 -12.72 11.70
C LYS A 88 -8.39 -12.94 12.90
N LYS A 89 -7.43 -12.05 13.15
CA LYS A 89 -6.54 -12.16 14.33
C LYS A 89 -7.24 -11.77 15.63
N ILE A 90 -8.30 -10.98 15.57
CA ILE A 90 -9.05 -10.49 16.74
C ILE A 90 -10.06 -11.55 17.23
N THR A 91 -10.52 -12.44 16.36
CA THR A 91 -11.54 -13.46 16.67
C THR A 91 -10.98 -14.80 17.15
N LYS A 92 -9.87 -14.82 17.89
CA LYS A 92 -9.34 -16.04 18.53
C LYS A 92 -9.42 -15.96 20.05
#